data_AF-A0A063B706-F1
#
_entry.id   AF-A0A063B706-F1
#
_cell.length_a   1.000
_cell.length_b   1.000
_cell.length_c   1.000
_cell.angle_alpha   90.00
_cell.angle_beta   90.00
_cell.angle_gamma   90.00
#
_symmetry.space_group_name_H-M   'P 1'
#
loop_
_entity.id
_entity.type
_entity.pdbx_description
1 polymer ?
#
loop_
_entity_poly.entity_id
_entity_poly.type
_entity_poly.pdbx_seq_one_letter_code
_entity_poly.pdbx_strand_id
1 'polypeptide(L)' 'MPVPASPVKVTCRACGWHHVYRPRSDVLIVPLECPACAGTDLERRVAGPLDVPLSLLDGVLRALKGRRRTKS' A
#
# COMPACT_ATOMS: atom_id res chain seq x y z
N MET A 1 -19.51 -12.63 -8.24
CA MET A 1 -18.08 -12.44 -8.57
C MET A 1 -17.34 -12.08 -7.30
N PRO A 2 -16.11 -12.58 -7.06
CA PRO A 2 -15.33 -12.15 -5.91
C PRO A 2 -14.95 -10.68 -6.07
N VAL A 3 -15.28 -9.85 -5.07
CA VAL A 3 -14.91 -8.44 -5.03
C VAL A 3 -13.50 -8.37 -4.44
N PRO A 4 -12.52 -7.75 -5.13
CA PRO A 4 -11.17 -7.64 -4.59
C PRO A 4 -11.19 -6.78 -3.32
N ALA A 5 -10.67 -7.35 -2.22
CA ALA A 5 -10.57 -6.65 -0.95
C ALA A 5 -9.65 -5.43 -1.04
N SER A 6 -10.07 -4.33 -0.41
CA SER A 6 -9.29 -3.09 -0.40
C SER A 6 -7.94 -3.29 0.30
N PRO A 7 -6.85 -2.70 -0.23
CA PRO A 7 -5.56 -2.74 0.41
C PRO A 7 -5.59 -2.08 1.80
N VAL A 8 -4.80 -2.61 2.73
CA VAL A 8 -4.70 -2.11 4.11
C VAL A 8 -3.28 -1.66 4.38
N LYS A 9 -3.12 -0.44 4.85
CA LYS A 9 -1.85 0.10 5.33
C LYS A 9 -1.75 -0.10 6.84
N VAL A 10 -0.63 -0.67 7.26
CA VAL A 10 -0.26 -0.82 8.66
C VAL A 10 0.90 0.13 8.93
N THR A 11 0.79 0.93 9.99
CA THR A 11 1.80 1.91 10.40
C THR A 11 2.07 1.75 11.89
N CYS A 12 3.32 1.56 12.26
CA CYS A 12 3.75 1.55 13.65
C CYS A 12 3.93 3.00 14.14
N ARG A 13 3.24 3.36 15.22
CA ARG A 13 3.32 4.71 15.80
C ARG A 13 4.61 4.95 16.58
N ALA A 14 5.28 3.90 17.04
CA ALA A 14 6.50 4.00 17.83
C ALA A 14 7.75 4.30 17.01
N CYS A 15 7.88 3.70 15.82
CA CYS A 15 9.09 3.83 14.99
C CYS A 15 8.83 4.37 13.58
N GLY A 16 7.57 4.58 13.18
CA GLY A 16 7.22 5.06 11.84
C GLY A 16 7.31 4.00 10.73
N TRP A 17 7.62 2.74 11.06
CA TRP A 17 7.56 1.64 10.11
C TRP A 17 6.16 1.54 9.51
N HIS A 18 6.06 1.36 8.19
CA HIS A 18 4.78 1.18 7.53
C HIS A 18 4.88 0.17 6.40
N HIS A 19 3.80 -0.56 6.18
CA HIS A 19 3.68 -1.54 5.10
C HIS A 19 2.26 -1.59 4.56
N VAL A 20 2.13 -1.77 3.25
CA VAL A 20 0.84 -1.85 2.57
C VAL A 20 0.60 -3.29 2.17
N TYR A 21 -0.39 -3.91 2.80
CA TYR A 21 -0.82 -5.26 2.51
C TYR A 21 -1.93 -5.25 1.46
N ARG A 22 -1.73 -6.04 0.40
CA ARG A 22 -2.71 -6.27 -0.66
C ARG A 22 -3.27 -7.68 -0.52
N PRO A 23 -4.43 -7.85 0.12
CA PRO A 23 -5.05 -9.16 0.21
C PRO A 23 -5.38 -9.66 -1.20
N ARG A 24 -4.94 -10.88 -1.53
CA ARG A 24 -5.39 -11.60 -2.74
C ARG A 24 -6.66 -12.44 -2.49
N SER A 25 -7.06 -12.55 -1.23
CA SER A 25 -8.19 -13.32 -0.71
C SER A 25 -8.96 -12.48 0.31
N ASP A 26 -10.15 -12.95 0.71
CA ASP A 26 -10.97 -12.30 1.75
C ASP A 26 -10.29 -12.28 3.14
N VAL A 27 -9.26 -13.12 3.32
CA VAL A 27 -8.45 -13.17 4.53
C VAL A 27 -7.20 -12.30 4.38
N LEU A 28 -6.96 -11.44 5.38
CA LEU A 28 -5.76 -10.63 5.51
C LEU A 28 -5.01 -11.00 6.81
N ILE A 29 -3.78 -11.46 6.68
CA ILE A 29 -2.89 -11.74 7.83
C ILE A 29 -1.95 -10.54 7.99
N VAL A 30 -2.07 -9.85 9.12
CA VAL A 30 -1.21 -8.72 9.49
C VAL A 30 -0.53 -9.01 10.83
N PRO A 31 0.74 -8.58 11.01
CA PRO A 31 1.44 -8.80 12.26
C PRO A 31 0.77 -8.05 13.41
N LEU A 32 0.84 -8.64 14.61
CA LEU A 32 0.40 -8.00 15.85
C LEU A 32 1.47 -7.06 16.41
N GLU A 33 2.73 -7.26 16.02
CA GLU A 33 3.90 -6.53 16.51
C GLU A 33 4.68 -5.93 15.34
N CYS A 34 5.37 -4.83 15.61
CA CYS A 34 6.17 -4.16 14.61
C CYS A 34 7.45 -4.97 14.36
N PRO A 35 7.73 -5.39 13.12
CA PRO A 35 8.93 -6.16 12.82
C PRO A 35 10.23 -5.36 13.01
N ALA A 36 10.14 -4.03 13.09
CA ALA A 36 11.30 -3.15 13.25
C ALA A 36 11.63 -2.86 14.72
N CYS A 37 10.63 -2.67 15.58
CA CYS A 37 10.83 -2.24 16.97
C CYS A 37 10.16 -3.11 18.03
N ALA A 38 9.48 -4.20 17.63
CA ALA A 38 8.67 -5.06 18.49
C ALA A 38 7.54 -4.35 19.25
N GLY A 39 7.23 -3.09 18.91
CA GLY A 39 6.11 -2.37 19.51
C GLY A 39 4.76 -2.94 19.09
N THR A 40 3.78 -2.89 19.98
CA THR A 40 2.40 -3.38 19.75
C THR A 40 1.45 -2.30 19.24
N ASP A 41 1.89 -1.04 19.20
CA ASP A 41 1.10 0.10 18.71
C ASP A 41 1.18 0.20 17.17
N LEU A 42 0.38 -0.64 16.51
CA LEU A 42 0.21 -0.67 15.06
C LEU A 42 -1.17 -0.13 14.68
N GLU A 43 -1.16 0.97 13.97
CA GLU A 43 -2.35 1.57 13.38
C GLU A 43 -2.66 0.94 12.02
N ARG A 44 -3.91 0.51 11.84
CA ARG A 44 -4.41 -0.12 10.61
C ARG A 44 -5.41 0.82 9.96
N ARG A 45 -5.17 1.19 8.70
CA ARG A 45 -6.08 2.03 7.91
C ARG A 45 -6.24 1.45 6.52
N VAL A 46 -7.41 1.66 5.90
CA VAL A 46 -7.59 1.35 4.47
C VAL A 46 -6.63 2.23 3.69
N ALA A 47 -5.83 1.63 2.82
CA ALA A 47 -4.85 2.36 2.03
C ALA A 47 -5.57 3.28 1.03
N GLY A 48 -5.27 4.57 1.09
CA GLY A 48 -5.79 5.54 0.14
C GLY A 48 -5.04 5.49 -1.20
N PRO A 49 -5.52 6.23 -2.22
CA PRO A 49 -4.84 6.35 -3.51
C PRO A 49 -3.43 6.97 -3.42
N LEU A 50 -3.10 7.63 -2.30
CA LEU A 50 -1.78 8.20 -2.03
C LEU A 50 -0.86 7.25 -1.23
N ASP A 51 -1.40 6.17 -0.66
CA ASP A 51 -0.61 5.13 0.02
C ASP A 51 -0.07 4.09 -0.96
N VAL A 52 -0.22 4.34 -2.26
CA VAL A 52 0.34 3.50 -3.30
C VAL A 52 1.87 3.59 -3.23
N PRO A 53 2.58 2.46 -3.16
CA PRO A 53 4.05 2.48 -3.12
C PRO A 53 4.58 3.25 -4.34
N LEU A 54 5.63 4.05 -4.13
CA LEU A 54 6.30 4.87 -5.16
C LEU A 54 6.55 4.09 -6.46
N SER A 55 6.87 2.79 -6.35
CA SER A 55 7.07 1.86 -7.47
C SER A 55 5.87 1.76 -8.43
N LEU A 56 4.65 1.92 -7.92
CA LEU A 56 3.43 1.96 -8.73
C LEU A 56 3.10 3.36 -9.23
N LEU A 57 3.45 4.41 -8.49
CA LEU A 57 3.42 5.77 -9.03
C LEU A 57 4.32 5.90 -10.25
N ASP A 58 5.51 5.29 -10.22
CA ASP A 58 6.43 5.24 -11.37
C ASP A 58 5.76 4.63 -12.61
N GLY A 59 5.01 3.53 -12.44
CA GLY A 59 4.27 2.90 -13.54
C GLY A 59 3.20 3.81 -14.14
N VAL A 60 2.42 4.49 -13.27
CA VAL A 60 1.38 5.44 -13.70
C VAL A 60 1.98 6.70 -14.32
N LEU A 61 3.04 7.25 -13.75
CA LEU A 61 3.77 8.41 -14.28
C LEU A 61 4.42 8.09 -15.63
N ARG A 62 5.00 6.89 -15.80
CA ARG A 62 5.51 6.44 -17.10
C ARG A 62 4.40 6.28 -18.13
N ALA A 63 3.25 5.73 -17.76
CA ALA A 63 2.09 5.62 -18.66
C ALA A 63 1.56 7.00 -19.09
N LEU A 64 1.50 7.96 -18.16
CA LEU A 64 1.10 9.34 -18.46
C LEU A 64 2.13 10.07 -19.33
N LYS A 65 3.43 9.83 -19.11
CA LYS A 65 4.52 10.41 -19.92
C LYS A 65 4.54 9.83 -21.34
N GLY A 66 4.24 8.55 -21.51
CA GLY A 66 4.10 7.90 -22.81
C GLY A 66 2.95 8.48 -23.65
N ARG A 67 1.85 8.90 -23.01
CA ARG A 67 0.69 9.49 -23.69
C ARG A 67 0.93 10.88 -24.30
N ARG A 68 1.98 11.60 -23.89
CA ARG A 68 2.32 12.93 -24.46
C ARG A 68 3.14 12.87 -25.75
N ARG A 69 3.64 11.70 -26.18
CA ARG A 69 4.57 11.59 -27.33
C ARG A 69 3.92 11.23 -28.67
N THR A 70 2.62 10.98 -28.73
CA THR A 70 1.94 10.50 -29.97
C THR A 70 1.08 11.55 -30.66
N LYS A 71 1.43 12.83 -30.54
CA LYS A 71 0.83 13.92 -31.34
C LYS A 71 1.95 14.77 -31.93
N SER A 72 2.54 14.30 -33.03
CA SER A 72 3.29 15.10 -34.00
C SER A 72 3.08 14.51 -35.38
#